data_AF-A0A1Y2P2I8-F1
#
_entry.id   AF-A0A1Y2P2I8-F1
#
_cell.length_a   1.000
_cell.length_b   1.000
_cell.length_c   1.000
_cell.angle_alpha   90.00
_cell.angle_beta   90.00
_cell.angle_gamma   90.00
#
_symmetry.space_group_name_H-M   'P 1'
#
loop_
_entity.id
_entity.type
_entity.pdbx_description
1 polymer ?
#
loop_
_entity_poly.entity_id
_entity_poly.type
_entity_poly.pdbx_seq_one_letter_code
_entity_poly.pdbx_strand_id
1 'polypeptide(L)'
;MTSTTVAAATAVPGTTTAPAGPAAAGSTGVAPATDGTTKVAPAPADPAATDEDLAAQPIGYWSHVVHKAVIRRLRDAMADLDLTQPLWWTLNRLAAAGPGGASREELAAGLVALADDPDEIPRIPARLAYRGWTTEDEGGVLRLTGEGAAAHARTRALVTDVRARLHEGVTDEEYAAALRVLRRIARNAEAGDGGA
;
A
#
# COMPACT_ATOMS: atom_id res chain seq x y z
N MET A 1 -46.95 -13.76 -31.47
CA MET A 1 -47.89 -12.62 -31.61
C MET A 1 -48.82 -12.61 -30.42
N THR A 2 -48.63 -11.65 -29.50
CA THR A 2 -49.67 -11.07 -28.61
C THR A 2 -48.97 -9.96 -27.81
N SER A 3 -49.57 -8.76 -27.77
CA SER A 3 -48.98 -7.57 -27.14
C SER A 3 -49.95 -6.92 -26.17
N THR A 4 -49.45 -6.41 -25.04
CA THR A 4 -50.15 -5.52 -24.10
C THR A 4 -49.05 -4.75 -23.34
N THR A 5 -48.73 -3.50 -23.68
CA THR A 5 -49.30 -2.24 -23.14
C THR A 5 -48.81 -1.99 -21.69
N VAL A 6 -47.83 -1.11 -21.40
CA VAL A 6 -47.80 0.39 -21.42
C VAL A 6 -48.68 0.99 -20.30
N ALA A 7 -48.29 2.02 -19.51
CA ALA A 7 -47.09 2.89 -19.42
C ALA A 7 -46.36 2.66 -18.04
N ALA A 8 -45.61 3.55 -17.34
CA ALA A 8 -45.19 4.96 -17.44
C ALA A 8 -43.79 5.13 -16.72
N ALA A 9 -43.02 6.24 -16.67
CA ALA A 9 -43.20 7.70 -16.77
C ALA A 9 -43.86 8.38 -15.53
N THR A 10 -43.38 9.50 -14.92
CA THR A 10 -42.16 10.36 -15.05
C THR A 10 -42.03 11.24 -13.79
N ALA A 11 -40.81 11.62 -13.31
CA ALA A 11 -40.53 12.95 -12.69
C ALA A 11 -39.07 13.14 -12.21
N VAL A 12 -38.42 14.23 -12.65
CA VAL A 12 -37.32 14.93 -11.93
C VAL A 12 -37.54 16.44 -12.13
N PRO A 13 -37.68 17.22 -11.04
CA PRO A 13 -36.95 18.49 -10.89
C PRO A 13 -36.50 18.73 -9.42
N GLY A 14 -35.60 19.67 -9.12
CA GLY A 14 -34.86 20.61 -9.97
C GLY A 14 -33.88 21.47 -9.16
N THR A 15 -33.06 22.28 -9.84
CA THR A 15 -31.98 23.11 -9.26
C THR A 15 -32.44 24.50 -8.79
N THR A 16 -31.95 24.96 -7.62
CA THR A 16 -31.92 26.36 -7.14
C THR A 16 -31.23 26.41 -5.77
N THR A 17 -30.45 27.41 -5.31
CA THR A 17 -29.60 28.48 -5.91
C THR A 17 -28.70 29.03 -4.77
N ALA A 18 -27.49 29.52 -5.09
CA ALA A 18 -26.68 30.39 -4.22
C ALA A 18 -26.47 31.74 -4.93
N PRO A 19 -26.34 32.88 -4.22
CA PRO A 19 -25.02 33.32 -3.74
C PRO A 19 -25.04 34.23 -2.47
N ALA A 20 -23.90 34.92 -2.22
CA ALA A 20 -23.58 35.89 -1.16
C ALA A 20 -23.30 35.29 0.25
N GLY A 21 -22.33 35.78 1.02
CA GLY A 21 -21.30 36.81 0.77
C GLY A 21 -20.22 36.81 1.88
N PRO A 22 -19.04 37.43 1.68
CA PRO A 22 -17.90 37.27 2.59
C PRO A 22 -17.90 38.24 3.79
N ALA A 23 -17.63 37.73 5.00
CA ALA A 23 -17.39 38.53 6.21
C ALA A 23 -16.59 37.78 7.29
N ALA A 24 -16.07 38.53 8.27
CA ALA A 24 -15.45 38.09 9.53
C ALA A 24 -14.15 37.25 9.43
N ALA A 25 -13.01 37.91 9.65
CA ALA A 25 -11.76 37.23 9.97
C ALA A 25 -11.80 36.70 11.42
N GLY A 26 -11.64 35.38 11.60
CA GLY A 26 -11.43 34.74 12.89
C GLY A 26 -9.96 34.41 13.10
N SER A 27 -9.26 35.16 13.96
CA SER A 27 -7.86 34.87 14.30
C SER A 27 -7.77 33.68 15.27
N THR A 28 -7.87 32.46 14.75
CA THR A 28 -7.46 31.25 15.49
C THR A 28 -5.93 31.20 15.49
N GLY A 29 -5.33 31.79 16.51
CA GLY A 29 -3.88 31.76 16.69
C GLY A 29 -3.38 30.32 16.68
N VAL A 30 -2.44 30.01 15.78
CA VAL A 30 -1.69 28.75 15.83
C VAL A 30 -0.90 28.77 17.15
N ALA A 31 -1.36 27.96 18.11
CA ALA A 31 -0.59 27.71 19.31
C ALA A 31 0.81 27.22 18.89
N PRO A 32 1.90 27.75 19.46
CA PRO A 32 3.24 27.35 19.08
C PRO A 32 3.36 25.83 19.24
N ALA A 33 3.91 25.16 18.23
CA ALA A 33 4.07 23.71 18.27
C ALA A 33 4.86 23.35 19.53
N THR A 34 4.20 22.65 20.46
CA THR A 34 4.82 22.20 21.71
C THR A 34 6.08 21.43 21.37
N ASP A 35 7.22 21.85 21.91
CA ASP A 35 8.54 21.28 21.63
C ASP A 35 8.54 19.78 22.00
N GLY A 36 8.26 18.96 20.98
CA GLY A 36 7.81 17.58 21.11
C GLY A 36 8.95 16.59 21.31
N THR A 37 9.99 17.03 22.00
CA THR A 37 11.19 16.24 22.29
C THR A 37 10.92 15.30 23.46
N THR A 38 10.98 13.99 23.22
CA THR A 38 10.81 12.94 24.24
C THR A 38 11.83 13.14 25.37
N LYS A 39 11.34 13.27 26.61
CA LYS A 39 12.17 13.47 27.80
C LYS A 39 12.51 12.17 28.55
N VAL A 40 12.07 11.03 28.02
CA VAL A 40 12.33 9.69 28.56
C VAL A 40 13.72 9.25 28.13
N ALA A 41 14.51 8.70 29.06
CA ALA A 41 15.83 8.14 28.74
C ALA A 41 15.67 6.81 27.98
N PRO A 42 16.49 6.52 26.96
CA PRO A 42 16.39 5.28 26.19
C PRO A 42 16.80 4.06 27.04
N ALA A 43 16.00 3.00 26.96
CA ALA A 43 16.28 1.70 27.57
C ALA A 43 16.91 0.73 26.55
N PRO A 44 17.54 -0.37 27.00
CA PRO A 44 17.79 -1.53 26.16
C PRO A 44 16.50 -2.08 25.54
N ALA A 45 16.62 -2.75 24.39
CA ALA A 45 15.50 -3.46 23.79
C ALA A 45 15.08 -4.65 24.67
N ASP A 46 13.84 -4.63 25.15
CA ASP A 46 13.26 -5.71 25.95
C ASP A 46 11.93 -6.21 25.31
N PRO A 47 11.88 -7.46 24.80
CA PRO A 47 10.64 -8.06 24.30
C PRO A 47 9.52 -8.23 25.34
N ALA A 48 9.83 -8.10 26.63
CA ALA A 48 8.90 -8.23 27.76
C ALA A 48 8.61 -6.89 28.46
N ALA A 49 8.97 -5.75 27.85
CA ALA A 49 8.67 -4.41 28.33
C ALA A 49 7.16 -4.21 28.59
N THR A 50 6.81 -3.51 29.68
CA THR A 50 5.43 -3.14 30.00
C THR A 50 4.95 -1.94 29.16
N ASP A 51 3.64 -1.67 29.13
CA ASP A 51 3.07 -0.50 28.45
C ASP A 51 3.67 0.82 28.99
N GLU A 52 3.97 0.87 30.28
CA GLU A 52 4.67 1.97 30.95
C GLU A 52 6.12 2.15 30.45
N ASP A 53 6.81 1.05 30.10
CA ASP A 53 8.20 1.06 29.60
C ASP A 53 8.31 1.39 28.10
N LEU A 54 7.24 1.25 27.31
CA LEU A 54 7.28 1.40 25.85
C LEU A 54 7.84 2.76 25.39
N ALA A 55 7.65 3.82 26.18
CA ALA A 55 8.17 5.16 25.88
C ALA A 55 9.71 5.26 25.92
N ALA A 56 10.39 4.31 26.59
CA ALA A 56 11.85 4.21 26.64
C ALA A 56 12.42 3.23 25.59
N GLN A 57 11.57 2.40 24.97
CA GLN A 57 12.02 1.31 24.10
C GLN A 57 12.58 1.79 22.74
N PRO A 58 13.66 1.17 22.22
CA PRO A 58 14.32 1.64 21.01
C PRO A 58 13.50 1.29 19.74
N ILE A 59 12.97 2.31 19.08
CA ILE A 59 12.13 2.17 17.87
C ILE A 59 12.77 1.37 16.73
N GLY A 60 14.11 1.41 16.61
CA GLY A 60 14.86 0.62 15.62
C GLY A 60 14.75 -0.90 15.82
N TYR A 61 14.63 -1.35 17.07
CA TYR A 61 14.38 -2.76 17.39
C TYR A 61 12.96 -3.17 16.98
N TRP A 62 11.96 -2.45 17.47
CA TRP A 62 10.55 -2.79 17.28
C TRP A 62 10.11 -2.69 15.81
N SER A 63 10.58 -1.68 15.07
CA SER A 63 10.35 -1.58 13.63
C SER A 63 10.97 -2.76 12.84
N HIS A 64 12.16 -3.23 13.24
CA HIS A 64 12.78 -4.43 12.65
C HIS A 64 12.04 -5.73 13.02
N VAL A 65 11.52 -5.85 14.24
CA VAL A 65 10.67 -6.99 14.66
C VAL A 65 9.39 -7.04 13.83
N VAL A 66 8.66 -5.92 13.73
CA VAL A 66 7.43 -5.81 12.92
C VAL A 66 7.72 -6.08 11.45
N HIS A 67 8.77 -5.49 10.88
CA HIS A 67 9.18 -5.73 9.49
C HIS A 67 9.37 -7.23 9.20
N LYS A 68 10.15 -7.94 10.02
CA LYS A 68 10.36 -9.40 9.83
C LYS A 68 9.06 -10.19 9.95
N ALA A 69 8.21 -9.87 10.93
CA ALA A 69 6.95 -10.57 11.15
C ALA A 69 5.98 -10.40 9.97
N VAL A 70 5.83 -9.17 9.46
CA VAL A 70 4.97 -8.82 8.33
C VAL A 70 5.48 -9.41 7.01
N ILE A 71 6.76 -9.24 6.70
CA ILE A 71 7.35 -9.76 5.45
C ILE A 71 7.32 -11.29 5.42
N ARG A 72 7.60 -11.96 6.56
CA ARG A 72 7.42 -13.42 6.67
C ARG A 72 5.97 -13.80 6.37
N ARG A 73 4.99 -13.23 7.10
CA ARG A 73 3.58 -13.63 6.94
C ARG A 73 3.02 -13.39 5.54
N LEU A 74 3.49 -12.35 4.84
CA LEU A 74 3.13 -12.09 3.44
C LEU A 74 3.80 -13.08 2.48
N ARG A 75 5.09 -13.40 2.67
CA ARG A 75 5.81 -14.41 1.87
C ARG A 75 5.21 -15.80 2.06
N ASP A 76 4.93 -16.20 3.30
CA ASP A 76 4.28 -17.48 3.64
C ASP A 76 2.95 -17.63 2.88
N ALA A 77 2.06 -16.62 2.97
CA ALA A 77 0.76 -16.67 2.31
C ALA A 77 0.86 -16.65 0.77
N MET A 78 1.80 -15.89 0.19
CA MET A 78 1.98 -15.90 -1.26
C MET A 78 2.60 -17.21 -1.78
N ALA A 79 3.34 -17.95 -0.94
CA ALA A 79 3.86 -19.28 -1.30
C ALA A 79 2.73 -20.30 -1.53
N ASP A 80 1.60 -20.20 -0.83
CA ASP A 80 0.39 -21.02 -1.07
C ASP A 80 -0.22 -20.81 -2.48
N LEU A 81 0.22 -19.78 -3.22
CA LEU A 81 -0.17 -19.45 -4.60
C LEU A 81 1.03 -19.53 -5.59
N ASP A 82 2.12 -20.19 -5.20
CA ASP A 82 3.40 -20.24 -5.93
C ASP A 82 3.94 -18.83 -6.31
N LEU A 83 3.74 -17.81 -5.46
CA LEU A 83 4.05 -16.41 -5.78
C LEU A 83 5.23 -15.84 -4.97
N THR A 84 6.23 -15.32 -5.68
CA THR A 84 7.30 -14.48 -5.11
C THR A 84 6.89 -13.00 -5.09
N GLN A 85 7.53 -12.17 -4.25
CA GLN A 85 7.21 -10.74 -4.20
C GLN A 85 7.39 -10.04 -5.56
N PRO A 86 8.46 -10.31 -6.35
CA PRO A 86 8.61 -9.70 -7.66
C PRO A 86 7.54 -10.13 -8.68
N LEU A 87 7.07 -11.38 -8.64
CA LEU A 87 5.91 -11.82 -9.43
C LEU A 87 4.64 -11.03 -9.04
N TRP A 88 4.38 -10.87 -7.74
CA TRP A 88 3.23 -10.12 -7.22
C TRP A 88 3.27 -8.61 -7.54
N TRP A 89 4.44 -7.97 -7.44
CA TRP A 89 4.61 -6.57 -7.85
C TRP A 89 4.41 -6.38 -9.36
N THR A 90 4.86 -7.36 -10.17
CA THR A 90 4.64 -7.33 -11.63
C THR A 90 3.15 -7.47 -11.98
N LEU A 91 2.44 -8.40 -11.35
CA LEU A 91 0.98 -8.53 -11.51
C LEU A 91 0.25 -7.24 -11.11
N ASN A 92 0.66 -6.56 -10.03
CA ASN A 92 0.07 -5.27 -9.67
C ASN A 92 0.35 -4.15 -10.68
N ARG A 93 1.56 -4.10 -11.26
CA ARG A 93 1.89 -3.12 -12.32
C ARG A 93 1.05 -3.33 -13.57
N LEU A 94 0.95 -4.57 -14.04
CA LEU A 94 0.12 -4.92 -15.19
C LEU A 94 -1.38 -4.67 -14.92
N ALA A 95 -1.86 -4.95 -13.71
CA ALA A 95 -3.23 -4.62 -13.31
C ALA A 95 -3.49 -3.10 -13.25
N ALA A 96 -2.50 -2.29 -12.87
CA ALA A 96 -2.62 -0.83 -12.85
C ALA A 96 -2.53 -0.20 -14.24
N ALA A 97 -1.73 -0.78 -15.15
CA ALA A 97 -1.65 -0.37 -16.55
C ALA A 97 -2.87 -0.78 -17.39
N GLY A 98 -3.61 -1.80 -16.94
CA GLY A 98 -4.87 -2.22 -17.54
C GLY A 98 -4.70 -2.73 -18.99
N PRO A 99 -5.67 -2.46 -19.89
CA PRO A 99 -5.61 -2.92 -21.29
C PRO A 99 -4.42 -2.38 -22.10
N GLY A 100 -3.79 -1.28 -21.67
CA GLY A 100 -2.59 -0.77 -22.33
C GLY A 100 -1.43 -1.75 -22.25
N GLY A 101 -1.25 -2.39 -21.08
CA GLY A 101 -0.08 -3.19 -20.75
C GLY A 101 1.13 -2.34 -20.35
N ALA A 102 2.27 -3.00 -20.15
CA ALA A 102 3.55 -2.35 -19.88
C ALA A 102 4.70 -3.11 -20.56
N SER A 103 5.74 -2.39 -20.97
CA SER A 103 6.94 -3.00 -21.55
C SER A 103 7.77 -3.72 -20.48
N ARG A 104 8.66 -4.63 -20.91
CA ARG A 104 9.62 -5.29 -20.02
C ARG A 104 10.50 -4.28 -19.25
N GLU A 105 10.83 -3.15 -19.87
CA GLU A 105 11.70 -2.11 -19.31
C GLU A 105 10.96 -1.29 -18.23
N GLU A 106 9.69 -0.93 -18.48
CA GLU A 106 8.83 -0.23 -17.51
C GLU A 106 8.58 -1.09 -16.25
N LEU A 107 8.36 -2.40 -16.46
CA LEU A 107 8.23 -3.36 -15.37
C LEU A 107 9.54 -3.48 -14.59
N ALA A 108 10.67 -3.65 -15.26
CA ALA A 108 11.97 -3.84 -14.63
C ALA A 108 12.44 -2.60 -13.84
N ALA A 109 12.34 -1.40 -14.42
CA ALA A 109 12.74 -0.15 -13.78
C ALA A 109 12.03 0.08 -12.43
N GLY A 110 10.77 -0.34 -12.33
CA GLY A 110 10.02 -0.26 -11.07
C GLY A 110 10.34 -1.36 -10.04
N LEU A 111 11.06 -2.42 -10.42
CA LEU A 111 11.34 -3.59 -9.56
C LEU A 111 12.76 -3.56 -8.97
N VAL A 112 13.72 -2.90 -9.60
CA VAL A 112 15.14 -2.86 -9.16
C VAL A 112 15.29 -2.34 -7.72
N ALA A 113 14.50 -1.34 -7.31
CA ALA A 113 14.53 -0.80 -5.96
C ALA A 113 13.76 -1.64 -4.91
N LEU A 114 13.21 -2.81 -5.29
CA LEU A 114 12.35 -3.63 -4.44
C LEU A 114 12.78 -5.10 -4.36
N ALA A 115 13.45 -5.64 -5.38
CA ALA A 115 13.83 -7.04 -5.44
C ALA A 115 15.02 -7.37 -4.52
N ASP A 116 14.89 -8.47 -3.75
CA ASP A 116 16.00 -9.06 -2.99
C ASP A 116 17.11 -9.61 -3.93
N ASP A 117 16.74 -10.01 -5.16
CA ASP A 117 17.63 -10.47 -6.24
C ASP A 117 17.29 -9.73 -7.57
N PRO A 118 18.17 -8.82 -8.05
CA PRO A 118 17.99 -8.15 -9.34
C PRO A 118 17.95 -9.11 -10.55
N ASP A 119 18.62 -10.26 -10.49
CA ASP A 119 18.66 -11.23 -11.59
C ASP A 119 17.33 -12.02 -11.72
N GLU A 120 16.44 -12.00 -10.71
CA GLU A 120 15.09 -12.54 -10.88
C GLU A 120 14.29 -11.68 -11.88
N ILE A 121 14.50 -10.36 -11.91
CA ILE A 121 13.64 -9.39 -12.61
C ILE A 121 13.47 -9.71 -14.11
N PRO A 122 14.55 -9.92 -14.92
CA PRO A 122 14.40 -10.20 -16.35
C PRO A 122 13.70 -11.55 -16.65
N ARG A 123 13.62 -12.45 -15.66
CA ARG A 123 13.04 -13.79 -15.78
C ARG A 123 11.54 -13.81 -15.47
N ILE A 124 11.00 -12.77 -14.84
CA ILE A 124 9.60 -12.67 -14.44
C ILE A 124 8.62 -12.72 -15.63
N PRO A 125 8.80 -11.96 -16.74
CA PRO A 125 7.92 -12.02 -17.91
C PRO A 125 7.68 -13.45 -18.42
N ALA A 126 8.76 -14.23 -18.56
CA ALA A 126 8.70 -15.62 -19.02
C ALA A 126 7.96 -16.54 -18.02
N ARG A 127 8.14 -16.33 -16.70
CA ARG A 127 7.44 -17.10 -15.66
C ARG A 127 5.94 -16.82 -15.63
N LEU A 128 5.52 -15.58 -15.88
CA LEU A 128 4.10 -15.21 -15.96
C LEU A 128 3.45 -15.72 -17.26
N ALA A 129 4.17 -15.66 -18.38
CA ALA A 129 3.72 -16.23 -19.65
C ALA A 129 3.58 -17.76 -19.60
N TYR A 130 4.53 -18.46 -18.97
CA TYR A 130 4.47 -19.92 -18.76
C TYR A 130 3.23 -20.36 -17.95
N ARG A 131 2.72 -19.50 -17.05
CA ARG A 131 1.48 -19.75 -16.29
C ARG A 131 0.20 -19.39 -17.04
N GLY A 132 0.29 -18.92 -18.29
CA GLY A 132 -0.85 -18.37 -19.03
C GLY A 132 -1.35 -17.03 -18.49
N TRP A 133 -0.66 -16.41 -17.52
CA TRP A 133 -1.13 -15.21 -16.82
C TRP A 133 -0.85 -13.91 -17.60
N THR A 134 0.12 -13.93 -18.52
CA THR A 134 0.43 -12.78 -19.37
C THR A 134 0.62 -13.17 -20.83
N THR A 135 0.11 -12.33 -21.73
CA THR A 135 0.50 -12.30 -23.15
C THR A 135 1.41 -11.11 -23.41
N GLU A 136 2.17 -11.20 -24.49
CA GLU A 136 3.08 -10.16 -25.00
C GLU A 136 2.79 -9.98 -26.49
N ASP A 137 2.83 -8.74 -26.99
CA ASP A 137 2.63 -8.44 -28.42
C ASP A 137 3.95 -8.29 -29.18
N GLU A 138 3.87 -8.08 -30.50
CA GLU A 138 5.02 -7.84 -31.37
C GLU A 138 5.83 -6.58 -31.00
N GLY A 139 5.28 -5.69 -30.18
CA GLY A 139 5.95 -4.51 -29.62
C GLY A 139 6.60 -4.75 -28.25
N GLY A 140 6.54 -5.97 -27.70
CA GLY A 140 7.11 -6.29 -26.38
C GLY A 140 6.28 -5.77 -25.19
N VAL A 141 5.00 -5.45 -25.40
CA VAL A 141 4.10 -4.95 -24.34
C VAL A 141 3.35 -6.12 -23.71
N LEU A 142 3.60 -6.36 -22.42
CA LEU A 142 2.92 -7.38 -21.64
C LEU A 142 1.57 -6.92 -21.14
N ARG A 143 0.57 -7.82 -21.15
CA ARG A 143 -0.78 -7.62 -20.61
C ARG A 143 -1.22 -8.83 -19.80
N LEU A 144 -2.09 -8.63 -18.81
CA LEU A 144 -2.74 -9.74 -18.11
C LEU A 144 -3.75 -10.43 -19.03
N THR A 145 -3.78 -11.77 -18.98
CA THR A 145 -4.89 -12.56 -19.51
C THR A 145 -6.07 -12.56 -18.51
N GLY A 146 -7.20 -13.14 -18.89
CA GLY A 146 -8.30 -13.40 -17.94
C GLY A 146 -7.85 -14.27 -16.76
N GLU A 147 -6.96 -15.23 -16.98
CA GLU A 147 -6.39 -16.07 -15.92
C GLU A 147 -5.42 -15.30 -15.02
N GLY A 148 -4.59 -14.42 -15.60
CA GLY A 148 -3.69 -13.53 -14.85
C GLY A 148 -4.43 -12.49 -14.02
N ALA A 149 -5.53 -11.93 -14.55
CA ALA A 149 -6.43 -11.06 -13.79
C ALA A 149 -7.12 -11.82 -12.64
N ALA A 150 -7.55 -13.07 -12.87
CA ALA A 150 -8.11 -13.91 -11.80
C ALA A 150 -7.06 -14.31 -10.75
N ALA A 151 -5.81 -14.56 -11.15
CA ALA A 151 -4.70 -14.83 -10.23
C ALA A 151 -4.33 -13.58 -9.39
N HIS A 152 -4.27 -12.40 -10.03
CA HIS A 152 -4.10 -11.13 -9.33
C HIS A 152 -5.22 -10.87 -8.33
N ALA A 153 -6.48 -11.12 -8.69
CA ALA A 153 -7.63 -10.98 -7.80
C ALA A 153 -7.58 -11.92 -6.58
N ARG A 154 -7.25 -13.20 -6.78
CA ARG A 154 -7.06 -14.17 -5.66
C ARG A 154 -5.93 -13.74 -4.73
N THR A 155 -4.80 -13.31 -5.29
CA THR A 155 -3.65 -12.82 -4.50
C THR A 155 -3.99 -11.54 -3.75
N ARG A 156 -4.74 -10.62 -4.37
CA ARG A 156 -5.22 -9.40 -3.72
C ARG A 156 -6.12 -9.69 -2.53
N ALA A 157 -7.06 -10.63 -2.66
CA ALA A 157 -7.89 -11.06 -1.54
C ALA A 157 -7.03 -11.62 -0.39
N LEU A 158 -6.09 -12.51 -0.69
CA LEU A 158 -5.20 -13.11 0.30
C LEU A 158 -4.31 -12.07 1.02
N VAL A 159 -3.77 -11.10 0.29
CA VAL A 159 -2.98 -9.99 0.88
C VAL A 159 -3.86 -9.05 1.71
N THR A 160 -5.12 -8.83 1.32
CA THR A 160 -6.11 -8.10 2.13
C THR A 160 -6.43 -8.84 3.44
N ASP A 161 -6.65 -10.16 3.38
CA ASP A 161 -6.90 -10.99 4.56
C ASP A 161 -5.70 -11.04 5.51
N VAL A 162 -4.47 -11.10 4.97
CA VAL A 162 -3.24 -10.99 5.76
C VAL A 162 -3.14 -9.60 6.41
N ARG A 163 -3.45 -8.50 5.70
CA ARG A 163 -3.52 -7.17 6.32
C ARG A 163 -4.56 -7.13 7.44
N ALA A 164 -5.77 -7.65 7.22
CA ALA A 164 -6.83 -7.63 8.23
C ALA A 164 -6.38 -8.31 9.54
N ARG A 165 -5.74 -9.47 9.45
CA ARG A 165 -5.19 -10.20 10.63
C ARG A 165 -3.98 -9.51 11.25
N LEU A 166 -3.18 -8.77 10.48
CA LEU A 166 -2.08 -7.94 10.99
C LEU A 166 -2.55 -6.63 11.66
N HIS A 167 -3.82 -6.27 11.49
CA HIS A 167 -4.48 -5.12 12.11
C HIS A 167 -5.50 -5.52 13.20
N GLU A 168 -5.56 -6.80 13.57
CA GLU A 168 -6.49 -7.29 14.60
C GLU A 168 -6.16 -6.62 15.95
N GLY A 169 -7.15 -5.92 16.52
CA GLY A 169 -6.99 -5.13 17.74
C GLY A 169 -6.37 -3.73 17.56
N VAL A 170 -6.13 -3.26 16.33
CA VAL A 170 -5.56 -1.92 16.05
C VAL A 170 -6.53 -1.08 15.22
N THR A 171 -6.94 0.09 15.73
CA THR A 171 -7.81 1.02 14.99
C THR A 171 -7.05 1.71 13.84
N ASP A 172 -7.78 2.20 12.82
CA ASP A 172 -7.16 2.97 11.74
C ASP A 172 -6.61 4.32 12.28
N GLU A 173 -7.19 4.89 13.34
CA GLU A 173 -6.70 6.08 14.05
C GLU A 173 -5.33 5.85 14.72
N GLU A 174 -5.18 4.75 15.47
CA GLU A 174 -3.93 4.34 16.11
C GLU A 174 -2.86 3.99 15.07
N TYR A 175 -3.23 3.23 14.05
CA TYR A 175 -2.33 2.90 12.94
C TYR A 175 -1.86 4.17 12.20
N ALA A 176 -2.77 5.10 11.92
CA ALA A 176 -2.43 6.40 11.35
C ALA A 176 -1.59 7.26 12.31
N ALA A 177 -1.71 7.11 13.64
CA ALA A 177 -0.83 7.76 14.61
C ALA A 177 0.59 7.19 14.57
N ALA A 178 0.73 5.86 14.62
CA ALA A 178 2.01 5.16 14.53
C ALA A 178 2.76 5.52 13.23
N LEU A 179 2.08 5.50 12.07
CA LEU A 179 2.68 5.90 10.80
C LEU A 179 3.07 7.40 10.76
N ARG A 180 2.33 8.30 11.42
CA ARG A 180 2.71 9.72 11.54
C ARG A 180 3.98 9.92 12.38
N VAL A 181 4.14 9.13 13.45
CA VAL A 181 5.35 9.14 14.29
C VAL A 181 6.55 8.57 13.52
N LEU A 182 6.41 7.39 12.90
CA LEU A 182 7.47 6.78 12.09
C LEU A 182 7.94 7.70 10.95
N ARG A 183 7.00 8.33 10.22
CA ARG A 183 7.34 9.32 9.18
C ARG A 183 7.94 10.62 9.71
N ARG A 184 7.86 10.92 11.01
CA ARG A 184 8.63 12.02 11.61
C ARG A 184 10.04 11.55 11.97
N ILE A 185 10.17 10.38 12.59
CA ILE A 185 11.47 9.79 12.96
C ILE A 185 12.36 9.58 11.73
N ALA A 186 11.83 9.05 10.62
CA ALA A 186 12.59 8.87 9.38
C ALA A 186 13.20 10.19 8.85
N ARG A 187 12.38 11.24 8.73
CA ARG A 187 12.87 12.58 8.30
C ARG A 187 13.86 13.20 9.27
N ASN A 188 13.72 12.95 10.57
CA ASN A 188 14.68 13.42 11.57
C ASN A 188 16.04 12.69 11.45
N ALA A 189 16.06 11.43 11.02
CA ALA A 189 17.30 10.71 10.73
C ALA A 189 17.94 11.22 9.43
N GLU A 190 17.16 11.30 8.33
CA GLU A 190 17.61 11.84 7.04
C GLU A 190 18.18 13.27 7.15
N ALA A 191 17.62 14.10 8.03
CA ALA A 191 18.10 15.46 8.29
C ALA A 191 19.39 15.51 9.14
N GLY A 192 19.74 14.44 9.85
CA GLY A 192 20.97 14.34 10.64
C GLY A 192 22.21 14.09 9.78
N ASP A 193 22.06 13.34 8.68
CA ASP A 193 23.17 12.96 7.79
C ASP A 193 23.62 14.10 6.86
N GLY A 194 22.84 15.20 6.77
CA GLY A 194 23.12 16.37 5.92
C GLY A 194 24.05 17.42 6.55
N GLY A 195 24.80 17.08 7.60
CA GLY A 195 25.55 18.04 8.43
C GLY A 195 27.01 17.65 8.70
N ALA A 196 27.82 17.49 7.65
CA ALA A 196 29.26 17.26 7.72
C ALA A 196 30.00 18.00 6.59
#